data_AF-A0A7J7JML3-F1
#
_entry.id   AF-A0A7J7JML3-F1
#
_cell.length_a   1.000
_cell.length_b   1.000
_cell.length_c   1.000
_cell.angle_alpha   90.00
_cell.angle_beta   90.00
_cell.angle_gamma   90.00
#
_symmetry.space_group_name_H-M   'P 1'
#
loop_
_entity.id
_entity.type
_entity.pdbx_description
1 polymer ?
#
loop_
_entity_poly.entity_id
_entity_poly.type
_entity_poly.pdbx_seq_one_letter_code
_entity_poly.pdbx_strand_id
1 'polypeptide(L)'
;MLLSVPLFLIIISTSVTAIDWSDINLHQSHVPLYLQSHADLKTECSVDPECPFKDSLESSSCFGYEESCEDNELYKSANCPDLSKWAKSADDQKRTFWNTGDFGIVSEKRKNMEVLCSSSLEDGSYMECEAEARYCHGTNIVLDLEKVTPSKPYDTEFIKTGQIGGRCKVNKKVIKGWNRDHRNFLQSWYQVVEHFTELPEEADDQCDVVFSKPVYILQNDAVVNMFHHFCDFVNLYVTQHLNSTTFSLDNHIIAWQTNGGGFSDPFGAMWKVFTKHPVTAIGSYVGKKVCFKDVVFALPPRQRLGLFYNMPLIDGCYGTSLFRAFNEHVMHRLAIQQAGPLRDKVRITILSRQSQYRNILNEQEVGVSILTRSYVSILTRSYVSIRLRVVYLY
;
A
#
# COMPACT_ATOMS: atom_id res chain seq x y z
N MET A 1 19.35 -45.33 56.21
CA MET A 1 19.10 -45.20 54.77
C MET A 1 18.22 -43.97 54.56
N LEU A 2 18.83 -42.83 54.26
CA LEU A 2 18.13 -41.61 53.83
C LEU A 2 18.35 -41.52 52.32
N LEU A 3 17.28 -41.72 51.54
CA LEU A 3 17.29 -41.56 50.08
C LEU A 3 17.11 -40.09 49.74
N SER A 4 18.16 -39.48 49.19
CA SER A 4 18.13 -38.16 48.56
C SER A 4 17.49 -38.25 47.17
N VAL A 5 16.35 -37.59 46.97
CA VAL A 5 15.71 -37.42 45.65
C VAL A 5 16.33 -36.19 44.97
N PRO A 6 16.87 -36.29 43.74
CA PRO A 6 17.41 -35.12 43.05
C PRO A 6 16.27 -34.31 42.44
N LEU A 7 16.24 -33.02 42.75
CA LEU A 7 15.32 -32.03 42.18
C LEU A 7 15.79 -31.69 40.76
N PHE A 8 15.08 -32.19 39.74
CA PHE A 8 15.31 -31.79 38.35
C PHE A 8 14.70 -30.39 38.12
N LEU A 9 15.56 -29.38 37.97
CA LEU A 9 15.18 -28.07 37.45
C LEU A 9 14.84 -28.21 35.97
N ILE A 10 13.55 -28.16 35.65
CA ILE A 10 13.06 -28.00 34.28
C ILE A 10 13.25 -26.52 33.92
N ILE A 11 14.31 -26.21 33.18
CA ILE A 11 14.49 -24.90 32.56
C ILE A 11 13.53 -24.86 31.37
N ILE A 12 12.38 -24.24 31.56
CA ILE A 12 11.47 -23.88 30.46
C ILE A 12 12.15 -22.72 29.71
N SER A 13 12.93 -23.06 28.69
CA SER A 13 13.40 -22.11 27.68
C SER A 13 12.18 -21.65 26.89
N THR A 14 11.51 -20.60 27.34
CA THR A 14 10.67 -19.78 26.45
C THR A 14 11.63 -19.13 25.46
N SER A 15 11.71 -19.70 24.25
CA SER A 15 12.34 -19.04 23.13
C SER A 15 11.51 -17.80 22.78
N VAL A 16 11.77 -16.69 23.45
CA VAL A 16 11.42 -15.37 22.94
C VAL A 16 12.28 -15.23 21.69
N THR A 17 11.66 -15.35 20.52
CA THR A 17 12.34 -15.00 19.27
C THR A 17 12.70 -13.53 19.39
N ALA A 18 13.98 -13.23 19.58
CA ALA A 18 14.47 -11.86 19.65
C ALA A 18 14.03 -11.12 18.37
N ILE A 19 13.49 -9.92 18.54
CA ILE A 19 13.08 -9.09 17.41
C ILE A 19 14.33 -8.69 16.62
N ASP A 20 14.32 -8.94 15.32
CA ASP A 20 15.32 -8.38 14.43
C ASP A 20 14.93 -6.92 14.11
N TRP A 21 15.49 -5.98 14.85
CA TRP A 21 15.23 -4.55 14.65
C TRP A 21 15.62 -4.05 13.24
N SER A 22 16.44 -4.80 12.49
CA SER A 22 16.80 -4.45 11.11
C SER A 22 15.63 -4.61 10.13
N ASP A 23 14.60 -5.38 10.50
CA ASP A 23 13.37 -5.49 9.71
C ASP A 23 12.54 -4.19 9.73
N ILE A 24 12.71 -3.35 10.77
CA ILE A 24 12.10 -2.01 10.86
C ILE A 24 12.96 -1.01 10.06
N ASN A 25 12.91 -1.14 8.74
CA ASN A 25 13.64 -0.28 7.82
C ASN A 25 12.79 0.93 7.41
N LEU A 26 12.61 1.88 8.31
CA LEU A 26 11.80 3.08 8.12
C LEU A 26 12.63 4.36 8.12
N HIS A 27 12.12 5.40 7.46
CA HIS A 27 12.71 6.73 7.59
C HIS A 27 12.67 7.17 9.06
N GLN A 28 13.70 7.88 9.53
CA GLN A 28 13.84 8.25 10.94
C GLN A 28 12.61 9.01 11.49
N SER A 29 11.96 9.85 10.67
CA SER A 29 10.74 10.56 11.09
C SER A 29 9.50 9.67 11.21
N HIS A 30 9.52 8.44 10.69
CA HIS A 30 8.39 7.51 10.73
C HIS A 30 8.51 6.48 11.83
N VAL A 31 9.72 6.19 12.32
CA VAL A 31 9.95 5.29 13.45
C VAL A 31 9.06 5.61 14.67
N PRO A 32 8.98 6.86 15.18
CA PRO A 32 8.10 7.15 16.31
C PRO A 32 6.61 6.89 15.99
N LEU A 33 6.16 7.26 14.78
CA LEU A 33 4.77 7.03 14.32
C LEU A 33 4.44 5.53 14.26
N TYR A 34 5.40 4.75 13.78
CA TYR A 34 5.29 3.30 13.67
C TYR A 34 5.23 2.64 15.05
N LEU A 35 6.10 3.02 15.99
CA LEU A 35 6.07 2.50 17.35
C LEU A 35 4.78 2.91 18.07
N GLN A 36 4.26 4.11 17.82
CA GLN A 36 2.99 4.56 18.39
C GLN A 36 1.79 3.74 17.88
N SER A 37 1.84 3.24 16.64
CA SER A 37 0.83 2.36 16.08
C SER A 37 1.01 0.86 16.42
N HIS A 38 2.13 0.48 17.05
CA HIS A 38 2.47 -0.89 17.45
C HIS A 38 2.95 -0.92 18.91
N ALA A 39 2.00 -0.84 19.84
CA ALA A 39 2.28 -0.72 21.27
C ALA A 39 3.08 -1.90 21.85
N ASP A 40 2.90 -3.10 21.29
CA ASP A 40 3.68 -4.30 21.59
C ASP A 40 5.16 -4.12 21.23
N LEU A 41 5.45 -3.66 20.01
CA LEU A 41 6.82 -3.37 19.56
C LEU A 41 7.45 -2.21 20.35
N LYS A 42 6.66 -1.18 20.68
CA LYS A 42 7.10 -0.07 21.54
C LYS A 42 7.50 -0.57 22.93
N THR A 43 6.72 -1.48 23.50
CA THR A 43 6.99 -2.09 24.81
C THR A 43 8.25 -2.95 24.76
N GLU A 44 8.39 -3.82 23.74
CA GLU A 44 9.58 -4.66 23.59
C GLU A 44 10.85 -3.82 23.42
N CYS A 45 10.80 -2.78 22.57
CA CYS A 45 11.91 -1.87 22.39
C CYS A 45 12.29 -1.14 23.68
N SER A 46 11.34 -0.88 24.59
CA SER A 46 11.62 -0.18 25.86
C SER A 46 12.49 -1.01 26.80
N VAL A 47 12.35 -2.34 26.79
CA VAL A 47 13.09 -3.26 27.67
C VAL A 47 14.33 -3.86 27.02
N ASP A 48 14.36 -3.98 25.69
CA ASP A 48 15.50 -4.54 24.96
C ASP A 48 16.69 -3.54 24.94
N PRO A 49 17.85 -3.86 25.54
CA PRO A 49 19.02 -2.98 25.52
C PRO A 49 19.58 -2.75 24.11
N GLU A 50 19.34 -3.67 23.16
CA GLU A 50 19.85 -3.61 21.79
C GLU A 50 18.90 -2.88 20.82
N CYS A 51 17.72 -2.43 21.28
CA CYS A 51 16.80 -1.69 20.41
C CYS A 51 17.45 -0.37 19.93
N PRO A 52 17.60 -0.14 18.61
CA PRO A 52 18.22 1.07 18.08
C PRO A 52 17.30 2.31 18.13
N PHE A 53 16.04 2.13 18.53
CA PHE A 53 14.99 3.15 18.45
C PHE A 53 14.63 3.77 19.81
N LYS A 54 15.48 3.63 20.84
CA LYS A 54 15.24 4.17 22.19
C LYS A 54 14.87 5.66 22.17
N ASP A 55 15.57 6.47 21.38
CA ASP A 55 15.32 7.91 21.25
C ASP A 55 13.94 8.25 20.67
N SER A 56 13.28 7.30 20.01
CA SER A 56 11.95 7.47 19.42
C SER A 56 10.80 7.11 20.37
N LEU A 57 11.08 6.50 21.53
CA LEU A 57 10.06 6.03 22.47
C LEU A 57 9.33 7.17 23.19
N GLU A 58 10.02 8.28 23.44
CA GLU A 58 9.49 9.48 24.11
C GLU A 58 8.54 10.30 23.20
N SER A 59 8.54 10.03 21.90
CA SER A 59 7.64 10.71 20.98
C SER A 59 6.23 10.15 21.10
N SER A 60 5.26 11.05 21.15
CA SER A 60 3.84 10.72 21.02
C SER A 60 3.29 10.94 19.62
N SER A 61 4.15 11.28 18.64
CA SER A 61 3.68 11.56 17.28
C SER A 61 3.03 10.34 16.63
N CYS A 62 1.97 10.58 15.86
CA CYS A 62 1.13 9.54 15.25
C CYS A 62 0.67 9.92 13.85
N PHE A 63 0.17 8.94 13.08
CA PHE A 63 -0.35 9.19 11.73
C PHE A 63 -1.72 9.87 11.75
N GLY A 64 -2.48 9.69 12.83
CA GLY A 64 -3.79 10.34 13.05
C GLY A 64 -4.97 9.39 12.98
N TYR A 65 -4.79 8.17 12.47
CA TYR A 65 -5.86 7.18 12.41
C TYR A 65 -5.93 6.30 13.65
N GLU A 66 -4.92 6.35 14.53
CA GLU A 66 -4.88 5.65 15.81
C GLU A 66 -5.87 6.28 16.80
N GLU A 67 -6.59 5.46 17.56
CA GLU A 67 -7.62 5.95 18.50
C GLU A 67 -7.07 6.83 19.61
N SER A 68 -5.80 6.63 19.99
CA SER A 68 -5.09 7.38 21.03
C SER A 68 -4.39 8.64 20.52
N CYS A 69 -4.46 8.95 19.22
CA CYS A 69 -3.73 10.06 18.63
C CYS A 69 -4.45 11.40 18.85
N GLU A 70 -3.81 12.34 19.54
CA GLU A 70 -4.35 13.70 19.71
C GLU A 70 -3.98 14.64 18.54
N ASP A 71 -4.77 15.69 18.32
CA ASP A 71 -4.58 16.63 17.20
C ASP A 71 -3.21 17.34 17.21
N ASN A 72 -2.65 17.59 18.39
CA ASN A 72 -1.30 18.18 18.59
C ASN A 72 -0.17 17.18 18.35
N GLU A 73 -0.46 15.88 18.25
CA GLU A 73 0.49 14.80 18.04
C GLU A 73 0.55 14.35 16.57
N LEU A 74 -0.37 14.85 15.73
CA LEU A 74 -0.43 14.53 14.32
C LEU A 74 0.90 14.79 13.61
N TYR A 75 1.33 13.79 12.84
CA TYR A 75 2.47 13.93 11.94
C TYR A 75 2.19 15.02 10.91
N LYS A 76 2.73 16.22 11.14
CA LYS A 76 2.68 17.38 10.24
C LYS A 76 1.27 17.68 9.72
N SER A 77 0.54 18.54 10.40
CA SER A 77 -0.80 18.96 9.94
C SER A 77 -0.75 19.75 8.63
N ALA A 78 -1.81 19.62 7.83
CA ALA A 78 -2.02 20.40 6.61
C ALA A 78 -2.13 21.91 6.90
N ASN A 79 -1.68 22.72 5.93
CA ASN A 79 -1.81 24.17 5.99
C ASN A 79 -3.08 24.58 5.25
N CYS A 80 -3.97 25.28 5.96
CA CYS A 80 -5.24 25.77 5.41
C CYS A 80 -5.39 27.28 5.68
N PRO A 81 -4.66 28.15 4.95
CA PRO A 81 -4.70 29.60 5.20
C PRO A 81 -6.02 30.25 4.75
N ASP A 82 -6.64 29.72 3.71
CA ASP A 82 -7.82 30.31 3.08
C ASP A 82 -9.06 29.47 3.41
N LEU A 83 -10.08 30.10 4.02
CA LEU A 83 -11.34 29.42 4.31
C LEU A 83 -12.13 29.17 3.01
N SER A 84 -12.34 27.90 2.69
CA SER A 84 -13.17 27.44 1.58
C SER A 84 -14.62 27.88 1.77
N LYS A 85 -15.28 28.22 0.65
CA LYS A 85 -16.73 28.48 0.63
C LYS A 85 -17.57 27.25 0.93
N TRP A 86 -16.97 26.06 0.82
CA TRP A 86 -17.61 24.77 1.06
C TRP A 86 -17.39 24.26 2.50
N ALA A 87 -16.56 24.94 3.28
CA ALA A 87 -16.31 24.62 4.68
C ALA A 87 -17.24 25.39 5.62
N LYS A 88 -17.66 24.75 6.72
CA LYS A 88 -18.43 25.42 7.77
C LYS A 88 -17.57 26.26 8.72
N SER A 89 -16.31 25.85 8.91
CA SER A 89 -15.32 26.52 9.75
C SER A 89 -13.91 26.10 9.34
N ALA A 90 -12.88 26.76 9.89
CA ALA A 90 -11.48 26.38 9.65
C ALA A 90 -11.17 24.95 10.12
N ASP A 91 -11.72 24.52 11.26
CA ASP A 91 -11.52 23.16 11.79
C ASP A 91 -12.24 22.13 10.93
N ASP A 92 -13.46 22.45 10.46
CA ASP A 92 -14.21 21.61 9.54
C ASP A 92 -13.47 21.42 8.21
N GLN A 93 -12.83 22.48 7.71
CA GLN A 93 -12.00 22.42 6.51
C GLN A 93 -10.77 21.53 6.69
N LYS A 94 -10.02 21.71 7.79
CA LYS A 94 -8.85 20.87 8.10
C LYS A 94 -9.23 19.40 8.22
N ARG A 95 -10.31 19.10 8.94
CA ARG A 95 -10.83 17.75 9.10
C ARG A 95 -11.30 17.16 7.77
N THR A 96 -11.97 17.95 6.93
CA THR A 96 -12.38 17.51 5.59
C THR A 96 -11.17 17.19 4.73
N PHE A 97 -10.16 18.04 4.72
CA PHE A 97 -8.90 17.79 4.01
C PHE A 97 -8.21 16.52 4.53
N TRP A 98 -8.15 16.32 5.85
CA TRP A 98 -7.56 15.13 6.44
C TRP A 98 -8.31 13.84 6.07
N ASN A 99 -9.65 13.88 6.08
CA ASN A 99 -10.49 12.76 5.72
C ASN A 99 -10.38 12.38 4.23
N THR A 100 -10.26 13.36 3.33
CA THR A 100 -10.34 13.11 1.88
C THR A 100 -8.99 13.09 1.17
N GLY A 101 -7.96 13.71 1.75
CA GLY A 101 -6.64 13.90 1.13
C GLY A 101 -5.46 13.45 1.97
N ASP A 102 -5.71 12.83 3.13
CA ASP A 102 -4.68 12.45 4.08
C ASP A 102 -4.98 11.10 4.75
N PHE A 103 -4.30 10.78 5.85
CA PHE A 103 -4.45 9.54 6.61
C PHE A 103 -5.86 9.24 7.14
N GLY A 104 -6.80 10.18 7.08
CA GLY A 104 -8.18 9.94 7.49
C GLY A 104 -8.89 8.85 6.70
N ILE A 105 -8.47 8.60 5.45
CA ILE A 105 -8.97 7.45 4.68
C ILE A 105 -8.66 6.11 5.36
N VAL A 106 -7.54 5.98 6.06
CA VAL A 106 -7.19 4.74 6.78
C VAL A 106 -8.19 4.52 7.92
N SER A 107 -8.50 5.57 8.69
CA SER A 107 -9.48 5.50 9.77
C SER A 107 -10.88 5.15 9.26
N GLU A 108 -11.30 5.77 8.14
CA GLU A 108 -12.60 5.52 7.52
C GLU A 108 -12.72 4.06 7.06
N LYS A 109 -11.71 3.53 6.35
CA LYS A 109 -11.74 2.14 5.88
C LYS A 109 -11.72 1.13 7.02
N ARG A 110 -10.89 1.34 8.06
CA ARG A 110 -10.85 0.47 9.25
C ARG A 110 -12.19 0.41 9.98
N LYS A 111 -12.90 1.54 10.09
CA LYS A 111 -14.23 1.60 10.75
C LYS A 111 -15.32 0.89 9.96
N ASN A 112 -15.14 0.72 8.65
CA ASN A 112 -16.12 0.15 7.74
C ASN A 112 -15.76 -1.29 7.29
N MET A 113 -14.97 -2.02 8.10
CA MET A 113 -14.65 -3.42 7.86
C MET A 113 -15.81 -4.34 8.26
N GLU A 114 -16.11 -5.31 7.42
CA GLU A 114 -17.13 -6.33 7.63
C GLU A 114 -16.54 -7.72 7.47
N VAL A 115 -16.84 -8.61 8.43
CA VAL A 115 -16.43 -10.02 8.36
C VAL A 115 -17.30 -10.75 7.34
N LEU A 116 -16.68 -11.17 6.24
CA LEU A 116 -17.30 -11.91 5.16
C LEU A 116 -17.26 -13.42 5.41
N CYS A 117 -16.18 -13.91 6.01
CA CYS A 117 -16.00 -15.31 6.35
C CYS A 117 -15.22 -15.48 7.63
N SER A 118 -15.66 -16.37 8.51
CA SER A 118 -14.91 -16.73 9.72
C SER A 118 -15.06 -18.21 10.06
N SER A 119 -14.02 -18.76 10.65
CA SER A 119 -13.95 -20.14 11.11
C SER A 119 -13.65 -20.15 12.61
N SER A 120 -14.12 -21.19 13.30
CA SER A 120 -13.76 -21.47 14.69
C SER A 120 -12.56 -22.44 14.81
N LEU A 121 -12.06 -22.94 13.67
CA LEU A 121 -10.89 -23.82 13.62
C LEU A 121 -9.61 -23.00 13.68
N GLU A 122 -8.57 -23.53 14.30
CA GLU A 122 -7.26 -22.87 14.44
C GLU A 122 -6.57 -22.65 13.07
N ASP A 123 -6.72 -23.61 12.15
CA ASP A 123 -6.24 -23.56 10.77
C ASP A 123 -7.33 -23.10 9.78
N GLY A 124 -8.47 -22.62 10.29
CA GLY A 124 -9.60 -22.19 9.48
C GLY A 124 -9.32 -20.90 8.71
N SER A 125 -10.18 -20.62 7.75
CA SER A 125 -10.07 -19.41 6.94
C SER A 125 -10.75 -18.21 7.57
N TYR A 126 -10.26 -17.02 7.24
CA TYR A 126 -10.88 -15.75 7.59
C TYR A 126 -10.88 -14.84 6.36
N MET A 127 -11.94 -14.05 6.20
CA MET A 127 -12.00 -12.99 5.20
C MET A 127 -12.82 -11.83 5.74
N GLU A 128 -12.25 -10.64 5.69
CA GLU A 128 -12.94 -9.38 5.95
C GLU A 128 -12.69 -8.41 4.81
N CYS A 129 -13.66 -7.55 4.56
CA CYS A 129 -13.58 -6.53 3.53
C CYS A 129 -14.16 -5.24 4.05
N GLU A 130 -13.64 -4.13 3.56
CA GLU A 130 -14.34 -2.86 3.68
C GLU A 130 -15.68 -2.93 2.90
N ALA A 131 -16.70 -2.21 3.38
CA ALA A 131 -18.10 -2.29 2.92
C ALA A 131 -18.34 -2.09 1.41
N GLU A 132 -17.35 -1.58 0.66
CA GLU A 132 -17.42 -1.43 -0.80
C GLU A 132 -16.42 -2.35 -1.53
N ALA A 133 -15.87 -3.34 -0.83
CA ALA A 133 -14.86 -4.28 -1.29
C ALA A 133 -13.63 -3.60 -1.88
N ARG A 134 -13.28 -2.39 -1.42
CA ARG A 134 -12.08 -1.68 -1.92
C ARG A 134 -10.80 -2.16 -1.26
N TYR A 135 -10.92 -2.78 -0.11
CA TYR A 135 -9.83 -3.43 0.61
C TYR A 135 -10.39 -4.70 1.22
N CYS A 136 -9.64 -5.79 1.13
CA CYS A 136 -9.96 -7.02 1.85
C CYS A 136 -8.69 -7.66 2.40
N HIS A 137 -8.82 -8.32 3.54
CA HIS A 137 -7.78 -9.15 4.13
C HIS A 137 -8.34 -10.54 4.41
N GLY A 138 -7.55 -11.56 4.10
CA GLY A 138 -7.94 -12.93 4.35
C GLY A 138 -6.77 -13.82 4.74
N THR A 139 -7.08 -14.87 5.49
CA THR A 139 -6.13 -15.90 5.92
C THR A 139 -6.61 -17.27 5.48
N ASN A 140 -5.65 -18.14 5.11
CA ASN A 140 -5.90 -19.48 4.57
C ASN A 140 -6.92 -19.46 3.42
N ILE A 141 -6.66 -18.66 2.38
CA ILE A 141 -7.55 -18.49 1.23
C ILE A 141 -7.05 -19.33 0.06
N VAL A 142 -7.97 -20.01 -0.62
CA VAL A 142 -7.70 -20.77 -1.85
C VAL A 142 -8.23 -20.00 -3.05
N LEU A 143 -7.41 -19.91 -4.08
CA LEU A 143 -7.76 -19.41 -5.41
C LEU A 143 -7.52 -20.53 -6.43
N ASP A 144 -8.60 -21.11 -6.94
CA ASP A 144 -8.60 -22.17 -7.94
C ASP A 144 -8.64 -21.60 -9.36
N LEU A 145 -7.47 -21.61 -10.02
CA LEU A 145 -7.31 -21.18 -11.39
C LEU A 145 -7.15 -22.35 -12.36
N GLU A 146 -7.40 -23.61 -11.95
CA GLU A 146 -7.18 -24.81 -12.77
C GLU A 146 -7.96 -24.76 -14.10
N LYS A 147 -9.20 -24.26 -14.03
CA LYS A 147 -10.13 -24.16 -15.17
C LYS A 147 -10.31 -22.74 -15.67
N VAL A 148 -9.40 -21.84 -15.30
CA VAL A 148 -9.37 -20.46 -15.81
C VAL A 148 -8.57 -20.43 -17.11
N THR A 149 -8.99 -19.63 -18.07
CA THR A 149 -8.20 -19.34 -19.27
C THR A 149 -7.60 -17.94 -19.15
N PRO A 150 -6.39 -17.71 -19.67
CA PRO A 150 -5.85 -16.37 -19.77
C PRO A 150 -6.82 -15.42 -20.47
N SER A 151 -6.95 -14.20 -19.97
CA SER A 151 -7.90 -13.23 -20.51
C SER A 151 -7.24 -11.91 -20.90
N LYS A 152 -8.01 -11.04 -21.53
CA LYS A 152 -7.62 -9.65 -21.78
C LYS A 152 -7.43 -8.92 -20.45
N PRO A 153 -6.58 -7.87 -20.42
CA PRO A 153 -6.48 -7.00 -19.26
C PRO A 153 -7.88 -6.51 -18.85
N TYR A 154 -8.06 -6.35 -17.54
CA TYR A 154 -9.28 -5.75 -16.96
C TYR A 154 -10.54 -6.61 -17.09
N ASP A 155 -10.39 -7.92 -17.27
CA ASP A 155 -11.51 -8.85 -17.30
C ASP A 155 -12.14 -9.03 -15.91
N THR A 156 -13.39 -8.59 -15.77
CA THR A 156 -14.17 -8.71 -14.53
C THR A 156 -14.74 -10.11 -14.32
N GLU A 157 -14.73 -10.97 -15.34
CA GLU A 157 -15.29 -12.32 -15.30
C GLU A 157 -14.18 -13.39 -15.21
N PHE A 158 -12.96 -12.97 -14.89
CA PHE A 158 -11.79 -13.84 -14.76
C PHE A 158 -11.95 -14.90 -13.67
N ILE A 159 -12.67 -14.55 -12.59
CA ILE A 159 -13.00 -15.44 -11.48
C ILE A 159 -14.51 -15.70 -11.49
N LYS A 160 -14.90 -16.94 -11.19
CA LYS A 160 -16.30 -17.37 -11.07
C LYS A 160 -16.55 -18.00 -9.70
N THR A 161 -17.82 -18.17 -9.39
CA THR A 161 -18.26 -18.80 -8.14
C THR A 161 -17.60 -20.16 -7.95
N GLY A 162 -17.03 -20.40 -6.77
CA GLY A 162 -16.30 -21.63 -6.45
C GLY A 162 -14.80 -21.57 -6.73
N GLN A 163 -14.30 -20.51 -7.36
CA GLN A 163 -12.88 -20.37 -7.69
C GLN A 163 -12.08 -19.58 -6.66
N ILE A 164 -12.75 -18.93 -5.72
CA ILE A 164 -12.12 -18.29 -4.56
C ILE A 164 -12.90 -18.69 -3.32
N GLY A 165 -12.22 -19.04 -2.24
CA GLY A 165 -12.90 -19.48 -1.03
C GLY A 165 -11.97 -19.86 0.11
N GLY A 166 -12.57 -20.41 1.17
CA GLY A 166 -11.86 -20.91 2.33
C GLY A 166 -12.71 -21.81 3.22
N ARG A 167 -12.06 -22.46 4.19
CA ARG A 167 -12.65 -23.31 5.23
C ARG A 167 -13.25 -22.46 6.35
N CYS A 168 -14.34 -21.78 6.03
CA CYS A 168 -15.03 -20.87 6.91
C CYS A 168 -16.50 -20.74 6.52
N LYS A 169 -17.32 -20.18 7.42
CA LYS A 169 -18.73 -19.93 7.15
C LYS A 169 -18.89 -18.57 6.48
N VAL A 170 -19.47 -18.53 5.28
CA VAL A 170 -19.61 -17.31 4.49
C VAL A 170 -20.90 -16.57 4.87
N ASN A 171 -20.75 -15.30 5.23
CA ASN A 171 -21.87 -14.39 5.45
C ASN A 171 -22.39 -13.81 4.12
N LYS A 172 -23.20 -14.60 3.41
CA LYS A 172 -23.80 -14.18 2.12
C LYS A 172 -24.67 -12.91 2.22
N LYS A 173 -25.10 -12.49 3.42
CA LYS A 173 -25.87 -11.26 3.59
C LYS A 173 -25.00 -10.03 3.41
N VAL A 174 -23.74 -10.06 3.86
CA VAL A 174 -22.76 -8.97 3.68
C VAL A 174 -22.54 -8.72 2.19
N ILE A 175 -22.16 -9.77 1.44
CA ILE A 175 -21.94 -9.69 -0.02
C ILE A 175 -23.17 -9.13 -0.76
N LYS A 176 -24.38 -9.57 -0.37
CA LYS A 176 -25.63 -9.10 -0.98
C LYS A 176 -26.00 -7.66 -0.59
N GLY A 177 -25.52 -7.18 0.55
CA GLY A 177 -25.76 -5.84 1.06
C GLY A 177 -24.90 -4.77 0.40
N TRP A 178 -23.77 -5.16 -0.19
CA TRP A 178 -22.87 -4.23 -0.88
C TRP A 178 -23.50 -3.58 -2.10
N ASN A 179 -23.19 -2.29 -2.28
CA ASN A 179 -23.67 -1.53 -3.43
C ASN A 179 -22.96 -1.98 -4.72
N ARG A 180 -23.75 -2.58 -5.63
CA ARG A 180 -23.30 -3.07 -6.94
C ARG A 180 -22.74 -1.98 -7.86
N ASP A 181 -23.05 -0.71 -7.62
CA ASP A 181 -22.47 0.40 -8.39
C ASP A 181 -20.94 0.48 -8.26
N HIS A 182 -20.37 -0.17 -7.25
CA HIS A 182 -18.92 -0.29 -7.07
C HIS A 182 -18.29 -1.48 -7.79
N ARG A 183 -19.07 -2.30 -8.52
CA ARG A 183 -18.61 -3.45 -9.32
C ARG A 183 -17.93 -3.01 -10.63
N ASN A 184 -16.89 -2.19 -10.52
CA ASN A 184 -16.09 -1.75 -11.65
C ASN A 184 -14.62 -2.09 -11.44
N PHE A 185 -13.99 -2.53 -12.52
CA PHE A 185 -12.55 -2.78 -12.55
C PHE A 185 -11.76 -1.49 -12.20
N LEU A 186 -10.66 -1.61 -11.45
CA LEU A 186 -9.88 -0.52 -10.83
C LEU A 186 -10.60 0.29 -9.73
N GLN A 187 -11.86 -0.03 -9.41
CA GLN A 187 -12.61 0.69 -8.37
C GLN A 187 -12.80 -0.12 -7.09
N SER A 188 -12.98 -1.44 -7.21
CA SER A 188 -13.11 -2.36 -6.08
C SER A 188 -12.67 -3.79 -6.46
N TRP A 189 -12.69 -4.68 -5.48
CA TRP A 189 -12.56 -6.13 -5.62
C TRP A 189 -13.89 -6.87 -5.67
N TYR A 190 -15.01 -6.13 -5.79
CA TYR A 190 -16.35 -6.71 -5.77
C TYR A 190 -16.47 -7.89 -6.74
N GLN A 191 -15.97 -7.75 -7.96
CA GLN A 191 -16.03 -8.77 -9.02
C GLN A 191 -15.24 -10.06 -8.71
N VAL A 192 -14.34 -10.02 -7.72
CA VAL A 192 -13.61 -11.21 -7.26
C VAL A 192 -14.31 -11.77 -6.02
N VAL A 193 -14.58 -10.91 -5.05
CA VAL A 193 -15.06 -11.30 -3.72
C VAL A 193 -16.53 -11.75 -3.75
N GLU A 194 -17.34 -11.29 -4.70
CA GLU A 194 -18.73 -11.76 -4.87
C GLU A 194 -18.80 -13.27 -5.15
N HIS A 195 -17.72 -13.86 -5.64
CA HIS A 195 -17.60 -15.28 -5.97
C HIS A 195 -17.03 -16.13 -4.83
N PHE A 196 -16.77 -15.53 -3.67
CA PHE A 196 -16.21 -16.22 -2.51
C PHE A 196 -17.16 -17.30 -1.96
N THR A 197 -16.65 -18.52 -1.78
CA THR A 197 -17.42 -19.68 -1.33
C THR A 197 -16.79 -20.42 -0.15
N GLU A 198 -17.64 -21.12 0.59
CA GLU A 198 -17.22 -22.10 1.60
C GLU A 198 -16.59 -23.30 0.87
N LEU A 199 -15.39 -23.70 1.28
CA LEU A 199 -14.66 -24.83 0.73
C LEU A 199 -14.65 -26.03 1.69
N PRO A 200 -14.57 -27.27 1.16
CA PRO A 200 -14.45 -28.47 1.98
C PRO A 200 -13.11 -28.53 2.70
N GLU A 201 -12.99 -29.44 3.67
CA GLU A 201 -11.83 -29.54 4.56
C GLU A 201 -10.52 -29.83 3.83
N GLU A 202 -10.59 -30.64 2.76
CA GLU A 202 -9.43 -31.09 1.99
C GLU A 202 -8.95 -30.06 0.95
N ALA A 203 -9.57 -28.87 0.89
CA ALA A 203 -9.28 -27.89 -0.14
C ALA A 203 -7.86 -27.29 -0.03
N ASP A 204 -7.34 -27.15 1.19
CA ASP A 204 -6.03 -26.55 1.46
C ASP A 204 -4.86 -27.52 1.18
N ASP A 205 -5.10 -28.83 1.24
CA ASP A 205 -4.08 -29.88 1.08
C ASP A 205 -3.73 -30.16 -0.39
N GLN A 206 -4.41 -29.50 -1.33
CA GLN A 206 -4.33 -29.79 -2.77
C GLN A 206 -3.83 -28.60 -3.60
N CYS A 207 -3.12 -27.65 -3.00
CA CYS A 207 -2.59 -26.49 -3.71
C CYS A 207 -1.26 -26.78 -4.42
N ASP A 208 -1.16 -26.38 -5.69
CA ASP A 208 0.08 -26.46 -6.47
C ASP A 208 1.09 -25.40 -6.05
N VAL A 209 0.60 -24.25 -5.57
CA VAL A 209 1.40 -23.11 -5.12
C VAL A 209 0.89 -22.68 -3.76
N VAL A 210 1.79 -22.58 -2.80
CA VAL A 210 1.48 -22.11 -1.44
C VAL A 210 2.35 -20.91 -1.11
N PHE A 211 1.69 -19.78 -0.84
CA PHE A 211 2.34 -18.59 -0.29
C PHE A 211 2.22 -18.60 1.24
N SER A 212 3.34 -18.90 1.91
CA SER A 212 3.42 -18.89 3.37
C SER A 212 3.70 -17.50 3.96
N LYS A 213 4.12 -16.55 3.12
CA LYS A 213 4.35 -15.14 3.47
C LYS A 213 3.18 -14.27 2.99
N PRO A 214 2.95 -13.09 3.60
CA PRO A 214 1.89 -12.17 3.19
C PRO A 214 1.95 -11.87 1.69
N VAL A 215 0.78 -11.81 1.05
CA VAL A 215 0.65 -11.50 -0.38
C VAL A 215 -0.25 -10.30 -0.60
N TYR A 216 0.28 -9.26 -1.22
CA TYR A 216 -0.52 -8.13 -1.71
C TYR A 216 -0.91 -8.37 -3.15
N ILE A 217 -2.20 -8.42 -3.43
CA ILE A 217 -2.76 -8.50 -4.78
C ILE A 217 -3.23 -7.11 -5.19
N LEU A 218 -2.79 -6.61 -6.35
CA LEU A 218 -3.07 -5.24 -6.81
C LEU A 218 -3.76 -5.23 -8.17
N GLN A 219 -4.72 -4.33 -8.35
CA GLN A 219 -5.19 -3.96 -9.70
C GLN A 219 -4.36 -2.76 -10.18
N ASN A 220 -3.44 -2.99 -11.12
CA ASN A 220 -2.63 -1.90 -11.68
C ASN A 220 -3.44 -1.04 -12.66
N ASP A 221 -3.28 0.28 -12.61
CA ASP A 221 -3.89 1.20 -13.57
C ASP A 221 -3.27 1.06 -14.97
N ALA A 222 -2.23 1.84 -15.27
CA ALA A 222 -1.55 1.80 -16.55
C ALA A 222 -0.05 2.03 -16.37
N VAL A 223 0.73 0.94 -16.54
CA VAL A 223 2.20 0.91 -16.39
C VAL A 223 2.95 1.68 -17.49
N VAL A 224 2.24 2.27 -18.45
CA VAL A 224 2.84 2.96 -19.61
C VAL A 224 3.53 4.27 -19.25
N ASN A 225 3.19 4.89 -18.11
CA ASN A 225 3.87 6.07 -17.59
C ASN A 225 3.64 6.25 -16.09
N MET A 226 4.55 6.98 -15.44
CA MET A 226 4.49 7.24 -14.01
C MET A 226 3.28 8.10 -13.62
N PHE A 227 2.77 8.95 -14.50
CA PHE A 227 1.58 9.74 -14.18
C PHE A 227 0.38 8.85 -13.86
N HIS A 228 0.19 7.76 -14.62
CA HIS A 228 -0.85 6.79 -14.32
C HIS A 228 -0.43 5.80 -13.23
N HIS A 229 0.81 5.34 -13.27
CA HIS A 229 1.27 4.29 -12.36
C HIS A 229 1.51 4.75 -10.92
N PHE A 230 1.68 6.06 -10.68
CA PHE A 230 1.92 6.61 -9.35
C PHE A 230 0.82 6.29 -8.33
N CYS A 231 -0.44 6.23 -8.78
CA CYS A 231 -1.55 5.87 -7.92
C CYS A 231 -1.46 4.43 -7.39
N ASP A 232 -0.85 3.50 -8.15
CA ASP A 232 -0.68 2.11 -7.71
C ASP A 232 0.22 2.08 -6.46
N PHE A 233 1.31 2.85 -6.46
CA PHE A 233 2.26 2.91 -5.34
C PHE A 233 1.71 3.64 -4.13
N VAL A 234 1.00 4.76 -4.33
CA VAL A 234 0.38 5.49 -3.20
C VAL A 234 -0.70 4.64 -2.55
N ASN A 235 -1.56 3.99 -3.33
CA ASN A 235 -2.60 3.12 -2.79
C ASN A 235 -2.01 1.87 -2.12
N LEU A 236 -0.91 1.31 -2.63
CA LEU A 236 -0.20 0.22 -1.96
C LEU A 236 0.40 0.66 -0.63
N TYR A 237 1.00 1.85 -0.57
CA TYR A 237 1.51 2.42 0.67
C TYR A 237 0.39 2.60 1.72
N VAL A 238 -0.75 3.14 1.31
CA VAL A 238 -1.93 3.27 2.19
C VAL A 238 -2.47 1.90 2.59
N THR A 239 -2.44 0.92 1.69
CA THR A 239 -2.83 -0.48 1.98
C THR A 239 -1.93 -1.07 3.07
N GLN A 240 -0.63 -0.77 3.10
CA GLN A 240 0.25 -1.21 4.19
C GLN A 240 -0.16 -0.62 5.54
N HIS A 241 -0.73 0.59 5.58
CA HIS A 241 -1.30 1.16 6.81
C HIS A 241 -2.64 0.52 7.21
N LEU A 242 -3.37 -0.12 6.29
CA LEU A 242 -4.59 -0.85 6.63
C LEU A 242 -4.28 -2.23 7.23
N ASN A 243 -3.16 -2.85 6.82
CA ASN A 243 -2.73 -4.16 7.31
C ASN A 243 -1.97 -4.07 8.64
N SER A 244 -2.10 -5.09 9.49
CA SER A 244 -1.45 -5.19 10.81
C SER A 244 0.05 -5.49 10.73
N THR A 245 0.51 -6.10 9.63
CA THR A 245 1.94 -6.28 9.33
C THR A 245 2.44 -5.14 8.45
N THR A 246 2.76 -4.03 9.09
CA THR A 246 3.12 -2.78 8.42
C THR A 246 4.57 -2.83 7.88
N PHE A 247 4.75 -2.51 6.60
CA PHE A 247 6.04 -2.23 5.92
C PHE A 247 7.14 -3.32 5.88
N SER A 248 6.89 -4.57 6.28
CA SER A 248 7.86 -5.65 6.02
C SER A 248 8.11 -5.79 4.52
N LEU A 249 9.35 -6.07 4.10
CA LEU A 249 9.69 -6.38 2.70
C LEU A 249 9.58 -7.88 2.39
N ASP A 250 9.38 -8.73 3.41
CA ASP A 250 9.22 -10.19 3.26
C ASP A 250 7.77 -10.58 2.93
N ASN A 251 7.25 -9.98 1.87
CA ASN A 251 5.91 -10.21 1.34
C ASN A 251 5.97 -10.41 -0.18
N HIS A 252 4.98 -11.06 -0.77
CA HIS A 252 4.86 -11.13 -2.23
C HIS A 252 3.89 -10.08 -2.75
N ILE A 253 4.13 -9.64 -3.98
CA ILE A 253 3.24 -8.75 -4.70
C ILE A 253 2.81 -9.45 -5.98
N ILE A 254 1.50 -9.57 -6.17
CA ILE A 254 0.88 -10.13 -7.37
C ILE A 254 0.05 -9.05 -8.05
N ALA A 255 0.47 -8.67 -9.25
CA ALA A 255 -0.33 -7.84 -10.13
C ALA A 255 -1.52 -8.64 -10.68
N TRP A 256 -2.72 -8.06 -10.64
CA TRP A 256 -3.95 -8.62 -11.22
C TRP A 256 -3.99 -8.48 -12.75
N GLN A 257 -2.92 -8.95 -13.38
CA GLN A 257 -2.76 -9.05 -14.83
C GLN A 257 -3.14 -10.47 -15.24
N THR A 258 -4.31 -10.58 -15.87
CA THR A 258 -4.99 -11.85 -16.21
C THR A 258 -4.55 -12.45 -17.54
N ASN A 259 -3.71 -11.73 -18.29
CA ASN A 259 -3.04 -12.28 -19.45
C ASN A 259 -2.01 -13.31 -18.98
N GLY A 260 -1.87 -14.43 -19.70
CA GLY A 260 -1.01 -15.55 -19.31
C GLY A 260 0.50 -15.26 -19.44
N GLY A 261 0.87 -13.99 -19.57
CA GLY A 261 2.25 -13.53 -19.57
C GLY A 261 2.76 -13.28 -18.15
N GLY A 262 4.08 -13.11 -18.04
CA GLY A 262 4.70 -12.63 -16.81
C GLY A 262 4.44 -11.14 -16.57
N PHE A 263 4.76 -10.67 -15.36
CA PHE A 263 4.71 -9.26 -15.02
C PHE A 263 5.89 -8.50 -15.66
N SER A 264 5.60 -7.36 -16.29
CA SER A 264 6.62 -6.48 -16.88
C SER A 264 6.26 -5.02 -16.61
N ASP A 265 7.21 -4.28 -16.05
CA ASP A 265 7.00 -2.91 -15.62
C ASP A 265 8.28 -2.06 -15.78
N PRO A 266 8.25 -0.96 -16.55
CA PRO A 266 9.41 -0.08 -16.71
C PRO A 266 9.83 0.63 -15.40
N PHE A 267 8.96 0.65 -14.38
CA PHE A 267 9.20 1.23 -13.06
C PHE A 267 9.61 0.20 -12.01
N GLY A 268 10.24 -0.90 -12.45
CA GLY A 268 10.78 -1.99 -11.61
C GLY A 268 11.46 -1.57 -10.29
N ALA A 269 12.17 -0.44 -10.28
CA ALA A 269 12.84 0.07 -9.09
C ALA A 269 11.85 0.42 -7.95
N MET A 270 10.67 0.94 -8.27
CA MET A 270 9.67 1.33 -7.26
C MET A 270 9.15 0.14 -6.46
N TRP A 271 9.05 -1.06 -7.06
CA TRP A 271 8.59 -2.26 -6.35
C TRP A 271 9.50 -2.67 -5.19
N LYS A 272 10.79 -2.31 -5.25
CA LYS A 272 11.76 -2.54 -4.16
C LYS A 272 11.45 -1.76 -2.88
N VAL A 273 10.60 -0.74 -2.97
CA VAL A 273 10.08 -0.02 -1.80
C VAL A 273 9.17 -0.91 -0.96
N PHE A 274 8.46 -1.85 -1.61
CA PHE A 274 7.36 -2.59 -0.99
C PHE A 274 7.67 -4.06 -0.77
N THR A 275 8.57 -4.65 -1.55
CA THR A 275 8.94 -6.07 -1.43
C THR A 275 10.40 -6.33 -1.83
N LYS A 276 11.02 -7.33 -1.20
CA LYS A 276 12.31 -7.89 -1.64
C LYS A 276 12.14 -9.04 -2.67
N HIS A 277 10.91 -9.52 -2.86
CA HIS A 277 10.57 -10.61 -3.75
C HIS A 277 10.22 -10.10 -5.16
N PRO A 278 10.41 -10.91 -6.22
CA PRO A 278 9.94 -10.54 -7.55
C PRO A 278 8.42 -10.36 -7.59
N VAL A 279 7.96 -9.31 -8.27
CA VAL A 279 6.54 -9.09 -8.56
C VAL A 279 6.10 -10.05 -9.66
N THR A 280 4.98 -10.73 -9.47
CA THR A 280 4.41 -11.67 -10.44
C THR A 280 3.04 -11.20 -10.92
N ALA A 281 2.51 -11.86 -11.95
CA ALA A 281 1.16 -11.61 -12.48
C ALA A 281 0.24 -12.77 -12.14
N ILE A 282 -1.03 -12.49 -11.84
CA ILE A 282 -2.01 -13.55 -11.53
C ILE A 282 -2.16 -14.55 -12.68
N GLY A 283 -2.02 -14.08 -13.94
CA GLY A 283 -2.04 -14.91 -15.13
C GLY A 283 -0.93 -15.97 -15.18
N SER A 284 0.16 -15.81 -14.45
CA SER A 284 1.25 -16.80 -14.35
C SER A 284 0.85 -18.04 -13.52
N TYR A 285 -0.28 -18.00 -12.82
CA TYR A 285 -0.81 -19.09 -12.01
C TYR A 285 -2.05 -19.75 -12.64
N VAL A 286 -2.43 -19.34 -13.86
CA VAL A 286 -3.51 -20.01 -14.60
C VAL A 286 -3.18 -21.49 -14.78
N GLY A 287 -4.18 -22.35 -14.58
CA GLY A 287 -4.02 -23.80 -14.60
C GLY A 287 -3.55 -24.40 -13.27
N LYS A 288 -3.54 -23.61 -12.18
CA LYS A 288 -3.10 -24.05 -10.85
C LYS A 288 -4.09 -23.68 -9.76
N LYS A 289 -4.05 -24.40 -8.65
CA LYS A 289 -4.67 -24.00 -7.39
C LYS A 289 -3.63 -23.31 -6.50
N VAL A 290 -3.93 -22.09 -6.06
CA VAL A 290 -3.03 -21.23 -5.28
C VAL A 290 -3.59 -21.03 -3.89
N CYS A 291 -2.81 -21.38 -2.87
CA CYS A 291 -3.15 -21.15 -1.47
C CYS A 291 -2.37 -19.95 -0.93
N PHE A 292 -3.05 -19.11 -0.17
CA PHE A 292 -2.47 -17.98 0.54
C PHE A 292 -2.69 -18.14 2.04
N LYS A 293 -1.60 -18.16 2.82
CA LYS A 293 -1.70 -18.12 4.28
C LYS A 293 -2.17 -16.76 4.78
N ASP A 294 -1.73 -15.70 4.13
CA ASP A 294 -2.14 -14.32 4.36
C ASP A 294 -2.20 -13.57 3.02
N VAL A 295 -3.35 -12.97 2.71
CA VAL A 295 -3.57 -12.25 1.46
C VAL A 295 -4.32 -10.94 1.69
N VAL A 296 -3.84 -9.89 1.04
CA VAL A 296 -4.45 -8.56 1.02
C VAL A 296 -4.84 -8.21 -0.40
N PHE A 297 -6.11 -7.93 -0.61
CA PHE A 297 -6.62 -7.30 -1.82
C PHE A 297 -6.49 -5.78 -1.66
N ALA A 298 -5.45 -5.21 -2.28
CA ALA A 298 -5.01 -3.84 -2.04
C ALA A 298 -5.95 -2.79 -2.63
N LEU A 299 -5.91 -1.57 -2.09
CA LEU A 299 -6.70 -0.44 -2.56
C LEU A 299 -6.55 -0.20 -4.08
N PRO A 300 -7.65 -0.26 -4.86
CA PRO A 300 -7.59 -0.02 -6.30
C PRO A 300 -7.28 1.44 -6.66
N PRO A 301 -6.67 1.69 -7.83
CA PRO A 301 -6.17 3.02 -8.17
C PRO A 301 -7.24 4.05 -8.57
N ARG A 302 -8.41 3.60 -9.03
CA ARG A 302 -9.47 4.47 -9.57
C ARG A 302 -10.77 4.43 -8.76
N GLN A 303 -10.65 4.13 -7.47
CA GLN A 303 -11.75 4.21 -6.50
C GLN A 303 -12.58 5.50 -6.67
N ARG A 304 -13.90 5.40 -6.53
CA ARG A 304 -14.79 6.56 -6.50
C ARG A 304 -14.55 7.33 -5.20
N LEU A 305 -14.25 8.63 -5.28
CA LEU A 305 -13.85 9.42 -4.11
C LEU A 305 -12.61 8.86 -3.38
N GLY A 306 -11.74 8.13 -4.09
CA GLY A 306 -10.50 7.59 -3.54
C GLY A 306 -9.30 8.52 -3.74
N LEU A 307 -8.11 8.05 -3.37
CA LEU A 307 -6.88 8.86 -3.42
C LEU A 307 -6.36 9.08 -4.85
N PHE A 308 -5.62 10.18 -5.01
CA PHE A 308 -4.95 10.64 -6.23
C PHE A 308 -5.86 11.05 -7.40
N TYR A 309 -6.63 10.13 -8.00
CA TYR A 309 -7.40 10.43 -9.22
C TYR A 309 -8.75 11.08 -8.97
N ASN A 310 -9.53 10.51 -8.07
CA ASN A 310 -10.91 10.92 -7.81
C ASN A 310 -11.05 11.56 -6.43
N MET A 311 -9.95 12.14 -5.93
CA MET A 311 -9.82 12.63 -4.57
C MET A 311 -10.62 13.93 -4.40
N PRO A 312 -11.65 13.96 -3.52
CA PRO A 312 -12.47 15.15 -3.32
C PRO A 312 -11.77 16.13 -2.36
N LEU A 313 -10.67 16.73 -2.82
CA LEU A 313 -9.93 17.72 -2.04
C LEU A 313 -10.74 19.00 -1.86
N ILE A 314 -10.83 19.45 -0.61
CA ILE A 314 -11.33 20.79 -0.29
C ILE A 314 -10.28 21.85 -0.68
N ASP A 315 -10.73 22.95 -1.26
CA ASP A 315 -9.87 24.06 -1.64
C ASP A 315 -9.35 24.82 -0.40
N GLY A 316 -8.28 25.60 -0.59
CA GLY A 316 -7.68 26.40 0.48
C GLY A 316 -6.76 25.64 1.44
N CYS A 317 -6.55 24.33 1.25
CA CYS A 317 -5.61 23.51 2.01
C CYS A 317 -4.51 22.90 1.13
N TYR A 318 -3.31 22.73 1.70
CA TYR A 318 -2.19 22.03 1.06
C TYR A 318 -1.24 21.40 2.09
N GLY A 319 -0.35 20.52 1.61
CA GLY A 319 0.67 19.88 2.44
C GLY A 319 0.16 18.67 3.24
N THR A 320 -0.43 17.71 2.53
CA THR A 320 -0.84 16.39 3.05
C THR A 320 0.34 15.65 3.68
N SER A 321 0.14 15.11 4.88
CA SER A 321 1.15 14.35 5.59
C SER A 321 1.30 12.94 5.02
N LEU A 322 0.22 12.36 4.49
CA LEU A 322 0.25 11.09 3.76
C LEU A 322 1.25 11.10 2.59
N PHE A 323 1.12 12.05 1.66
CA PHE A 323 2.03 12.09 0.50
C PHE A 323 3.45 12.49 0.91
N ARG A 324 3.61 13.28 1.97
CA ARG A 324 4.91 13.58 2.55
C ARG A 324 5.56 12.32 3.10
N ALA A 325 4.84 11.55 3.93
CA ALA A 325 5.30 10.31 4.50
C ALA A 325 5.61 9.30 3.40
N PHE A 326 4.73 9.14 2.41
CA PHE A 326 4.99 8.32 1.24
C PHE A 326 6.29 8.70 0.52
N ASN A 327 6.51 10.00 0.27
CA ASN A 327 7.74 10.47 -0.36
C ASN A 327 8.97 10.15 0.49
N GLU A 328 8.96 10.47 1.79
CA GLU A 328 10.07 10.15 2.69
C GLU A 328 10.34 8.63 2.74
N HIS A 329 9.29 7.81 2.73
CA HIS A 329 9.36 6.36 2.74
C HIS A 329 10.03 5.82 1.46
N VAL A 330 9.57 6.27 0.28
CA VAL A 330 10.15 5.88 -1.02
C VAL A 330 11.62 6.27 -1.09
N MET A 331 11.94 7.51 -0.71
CA MET A 331 13.31 8.03 -0.79
C MET A 331 14.26 7.28 0.14
N HIS A 332 13.80 6.95 1.36
CA HIS A 332 14.52 6.12 2.32
C HIS A 332 14.78 4.72 1.76
N ARG A 333 13.72 4.01 1.33
CA ARG A 333 13.80 2.62 0.86
C ARG A 333 14.64 2.46 -0.41
N LEU A 334 14.64 3.46 -1.28
CA LEU A 334 15.47 3.48 -2.49
C LEU A 334 16.87 4.05 -2.26
N ALA A 335 17.21 4.45 -1.03
CA ALA A 335 18.47 5.11 -0.67
C ALA A 335 18.78 6.33 -1.54
N ILE A 336 17.75 7.09 -1.93
CA ILE A 336 17.91 8.28 -2.77
C ILE A 336 18.23 9.46 -1.87
N GLN A 337 19.46 9.96 -1.96
CA GLN A 337 19.88 11.16 -1.25
C GLN A 337 19.42 12.42 -2.01
N GLN A 338 18.74 13.33 -1.30
CA GLN A 338 18.44 14.67 -1.80
C GLN A 338 19.34 15.69 -1.12
N ALA A 339 20.20 16.38 -1.89
CA ALA A 339 21.03 17.47 -1.39
C ALA A 339 20.25 18.78 -1.11
N GLY A 340 18.91 18.71 -1.04
CA GLY A 340 18.04 19.88 -0.92
C GLY A 340 18.09 20.83 -2.13
N PRO A 341 17.39 21.97 -2.05
CA PRO A 341 17.63 23.08 -2.97
C PRO A 341 19.04 23.66 -2.72
N LEU A 342 19.80 23.88 -3.80
CA LEU A 342 21.06 24.60 -3.72
C LEU A 342 20.73 26.08 -3.44
N ARG A 343 21.27 26.66 -2.36
CA ARG A 343 20.85 27.98 -1.82
C ARG A 343 20.85 29.11 -2.86
N ASP A 344 21.78 29.07 -3.81
CA ASP A 344 21.96 30.10 -4.82
C ASP A 344 21.52 29.64 -6.22
N LYS A 345 20.70 28.59 -6.33
CA LYS A 345 20.25 28.09 -7.63
C LYS A 345 18.78 27.80 -7.68
N VAL A 346 18.17 28.16 -8.80
CA VAL A 346 16.79 27.78 -9.12
C VAL A 346 16.84 26.54 -10.00
N ARG A 347 16.21 25.45 -9.53
CA ARG A 347 16.01 24.24 -10.33
C ARG A 347 14.62 24.26 -10.96
N ILE A 348 14.55 24.34 -12.27
CA ILE A 348 13.32 24.22 -13.06
C ILE A 348 13.30 22.84 -13.69
N THR A 349 12.26 22.07 -13.41
CA THR A 349 12.07 20.75 -14.03
C THR A 349 10.94 20.82 -15.04
N ILE A 350 11.25 20.53 -16.31
CA ILE A 350 10.29 20.43 -17.39
C ILE A 350 10.11 18.95 -17.72
N LEU A 351 8.90 18.46 -17.52
CA LEU A 351 8.48 17.14 -17.96
C LEU A 351 7.68 17.29 -19.24
N SER A 352 8.24 16.89 -20.38
CA SER A 352 7.52 16.86 -21.65
C SER A 352 7.14 15.43 -22.00
N ARG A 353 5.91 15.25 -22.47
CA ARG A 353 5.37 13.98 -22.95
C ARG A 353 5.20 14.09 -24.45
N GLN A 354 5.69 13.11 -25.19
CA GLN A 354 5.27 12.96 -26.58
C GLN A 354 3.89 12.31 -26.60
N SER A 355 2.91 13.03 -27.14
CA SER A 355 1.56 12.51 -27.35
C SER A 355 1.03 12.97 -28.71
N GLN A 356 -0.08 12.39 -29.15
CA GLN A 356 -0.68 12.80 -30.42
C GLN A 356 -1.22 14.25 -30.38
N TYR A 357 -1.65 14.73 -29.21
CA TYR A 357 -2.42 15.98 -29.10
C TYR A 357 -1.80 17.06 -28.20
N ARG A 358 -0.96 16.68 -27.23
CA ARG A 358 -0.40 17.59 -26.23
C ARG A 358 1.12 17.51 -26.29
N ASN A 359 1.71 18.34 -27.14
CA ASN A 359 3.15 18.48 -27.32
C ASN A 359 3.57 19.91 -27.01
N ILE A 360 4.74 20.06 -26.39
CA ILE A 360 5.39 21.38 -26.24
C ILE A 360 6.15 21.62 -27.55
N LEU A 361 5.51 22.30 -28.51
CA LEU A 361 6.01 22.43 -29.88
C LEU A 361 7.35 23.19 -29.97
N ASN A 362 7.55 24.16 -29.08
CA ASN A 362 8.74 25.00 -29.02
C ASN A 362 9.75 24.57 -27.93
N GLU A 363 9.64 23.34 -27.39
CA GLU A 363 10.50 22.87 -26.29
C GLU A 363 12.00 22.98 -26.65
N GLN A 364 12.34 22.67 -27.90
CA GLN A 364 13.72 22.73 -28.38
C GLN A 364 14.21 24.17 -28.52
N GLU A 365 13.39 25.07 -29.05
CA GLU A 365 13.70 26.50 -29.20
C GLU A 365 13.92 27.17 -27.84
N VAL A 366 13.06 26.85 -26.86
CA VAL A 366 13.20 27.30 -25.47
C VAL A 366 14.51 26.76 -24.88
N GLY A 367 14.80 25.47 -25.06
CA GLY A 367 16.05 24.87 -24.59
C GLY A 367 17.30 25.55 -25.14
N VAL A 368 17.34 25.82 -26.45
CA VAL A 368 18.45 26.52 -27.10
C VAL A 368 18.56 27.96 -26.61
N SER A 369 17.44 28.68 -26.53
CA SER A 369 17.43 30.09 -26.09
C SER A 369 17.95 30.25 -24.67
N ILE A 370 17.63 29.32 -23.78
CA ILE A 370 18.07 29.37 -22.38
C ILE A 370 19.56 28.97 -22.27
N LEU A 371 20.05 28.02 -23.09
CA LEU A 371 21.48 27.63 -23.10
C LEU A 371 22.44 28.74 -23.51
N THR A 372 21.98 29.78 -24.22
CA THR A 372 22.83 30.94 -24.56
C THR A 372 23.18 31.83 -23.35
N ARG A 373 22.60 31.57 -22.18
CA ARG A 373 22.85 32.33 -20.95
C ARG A 373 23.94 31.63 -20.14
N SER A 374 25.01 32.37 -19.80
CA SER A 374 26.17 31.84 -19.06
C SER A 374 25.84 31.35 -17.64
N TYR A 375 24.70 31.79 -17.08
CA TYR A 375 24.22 31.43 -15.75
C TYR A 375 23.21 30.26 -15.78
N VAL A 376 23.18 29.46 -16.85
CA VAL A 376 22.22 28.35 -17.01
C VAL A 376 22.95 27.06 -17.35
N SER A 377 22.58 25.96 -16.68
CA SER A 377 22.90 24.60 -17.13
C SER A 377 21.64 23.79 -17.36
N ILE A 378 21.65 22.88 -18.34
CA ILE A 378 20.52 22.00 -18.65
C ILE A 378 20.97 20.55 -18.67
N LEU A 379 20.30 19.72 -17.88
CA LEU A 379 20.39 18.27 -17.92
C LEU A 379 19.16 17.72 -18.65
N THR A 380 19.34 17.00 -19.76
CA THR A 380 18.24 16.31 -20.45
C THR A 380 18.35 14.81 -20.24
N ARG A 381 17.22 14.17 -19.94
CA ARG A 381 17.04 12.72 -19.84
C ARG A 381 15.79 12.34 -20.63
N SER A 382 15.89 11.31 -21.45
CA SER A 382 14.75 10.79 -22.21
C SER A 382 14.48 9.36 -21.75
N TYR A 383 13.23 9.03 -21.46
CA TYR A 383 12.80 7.72 -21.04
C TYR A 383 11.51 7.33 -21.77
N VAL A 384 11.61 6.39 -22.71
CA VAL A 384 10.51 5.88 -23.55
C VAL A 384 9.73 7.01 -24.25
N SER A 385 8.67 7.52 -23.62
CA SER A 385 7.74 8.55 -24.13
C SER A 385 7.77 9.87 -23.35
N ILE A 386 8.63 9.96 -22.34
CA ILE A 386 8.80 11.12 -21.47
C ILE A 386 10.21 11.67 -21.66
N ARG A 387 10.33 12.98 -21.82
CA ARG A 387 11.60 13.69 -21.74
C ARG A 387 11.58 14.60 -20.51
N LEU A 388 12.56 14.41 -19.65
CA LEU A 388 12.81 15.22 -18.48
C LEU A 388 13.97 16.17 -18.77
N ARG A 389 13.74 17.47 -18.67
CA ARG A 389 14.80 18.48 -18.66
C ARG A 389 14.86 19.15 -17.30
N VAL A 390 16.03 19.14 -16.69
CA VAL A 390 16.30 19.86 -15.45
C VAL A 390 17.20 21.04 -15.81
N VAL A 391 16.70 22.24 -15.64
CA VAL A 391 17.41 23.49 -15.86
C VAL A 391 17.84 24.04 -14.51
N TYR A 392 19.12 24.36 -14.35
CA TYR A 392 19.64 25.08 -13.21
C TYR A 392 19.95 26.51 -13.64
N LEU A 393 19.40 27.48 -12.92
CA LEU A 393 19.78 28.88 -13.00
C LEU A 393 20.74 29.16 -11.83
N TYR A 394 21.87 29.80 -12.11
CA TYR A 394 22.95 30.10 -11.17
C TYR A 394 23.01 31.59 -10.87
#